data_AF-A0A9D9L194-F1
#
_entry.id   AF-A0A9D9L194-F1
#
_cell.length_a   1.000
_cell.length_b   1.000
_cell.length_c   1.000
_cell.angle_alpha   90.00
_cell.angle_beta   90.00
_cell.angle_gamma   90.00
#
_symmetry.space_group_name_H-M   'P 1'
#
loop_
_entity.id
_entity.type
_entity.pdbx_description
1 polymer ?
#
loop_
_entity_poly.entity_id
_entity_poly.type
_entity_poly.pdbx_seq_one_letter_code
_entity_poly.pdbx_strand_id
1 'polypeptide(L)'
;MDSIEFAAENYIQNDFFTAQSDEESIYHFIETDDGGESDLLVTVKGLHYCAMNYDKNYRPNYIFLKPDKKYSMLKCVDHFVLKQNNGKWELHMFEFKTTIGFNTWREIKGKFRASLLSIKAVCVYLGIEIENVYAYTTFEKEKVKESQDTNPVLKKVLLGVKPDQDPVKEWNSGEVTLNTFDKVKIPHKSIILKRNVNGVLCGDYSI
;
A
#
# COMPACT_ATOMS: atom_id res chain seq x y z
N MET A 1 -2.35 -29.45 8.83
CA MET A 1 -2.24 -28.45 7.77
C MET A 1 -3.49 -27.60 7.84
N ASP A 2 -3.30 -26.34 8.19
CA ASP A 2 -4.37 -25.34 8.23
C ASP A 2 -4.95 -25.15 6.82
N SER A 3 -6.24 -24.82 6.68
CA SER A 3 -6.86 -24.63 5.37
C SER A 3 -6.25 -23.45 4.60
N ILE A 4 -5.78 -22.43 5.31
CA ILE A 4 -5.11 -21.26 4.74
C ILE A 4 -3.72 -21.65 4.24
N GLU A 5 -2.94 -22.36 5.05
CA GLU A 5 -1.63 -22.91 4.70
C GLU A 5 -1.72 -23.81 3.45
N PHE A 6 -2.69 -24.74 3.44
CA PHE A 6 -2.94 -25.57 2.27
C PHE A 6 -3.23 -24.75 1.01
N ALA A 7 -4.11 -23.75 1.11
CA ALA A 7 -4.44 -22.90 -0.03
C ALA A 7 -3.24 -22.07 -0.50
N ALA A 8 -2.43 -21.53 0.42
CA ALA A 8 -1.22 -20.79 0.11
C ALA A 8 -0.22 -21.67 -0.65
N GLU A 9 -0.01 -22.91 -0.22
CA GLU A 9 0.94 -23.84 -0.84
C GLU A 9 0.47 -24.39 -2.20
N ASN A 10 -0.85 -24.55 -2.39
CA ASN A 10 -1.39 -25.29 -3.53
C ASN A 10 -2.03 -24.39 -4.60
N TYR A 11 -2.53 -23.20 -4.23
CA TYR A 11 -3.28 -22.34 -5.15
C TYR A 11 -2.58 -21.01 -5.44
N ILE A 12 -1.68 -20.57 -4.55
CA ILE A 12 -0.95 -19.33 -4.72
C ILE A 12 0.42 -19.62 -5.34
N GLN A 13 0.88 -18.73 -6.21
CA GLN A 13 2.20 -18.86 -6.83
C GLN A 13 3.30 -18.86 -5.75
N ASN A 14 4.31 -19.70 -5.93
CA ASN A 14 5.51 -19.69 -5.10
C ASN A 14 6.08 -18.27 -4.98
N ASP A 15 6.61 -17.95 -3.80
CA ASP A 15 7.22 -16.67 -3.45
C ASP A 15 6.27 -15.45 -3.49
N PHE A 16 4.96 -15.65 -3.69
CA PHE A 16 3.98 -14.58 -3.56
C PHE A 16 3.96 -14.01 -2.15
N PHE A 17 3.93 -14.90 -1.14
CA PHE A 17 4.25 -14.56 0.23
C PHE A 17 5.73 -14.85 0.47
N THR A 18 6.47 -13.81 0.82
CA THR A 18 7.91 -13.88 1.10
C THR A 18 8.22 -14.36 2.51
N ALA A 19 7.23 -14.28 3.41
CA ALA A 19 7.35 -14.80 4.77
C ALA A 19 5.97 -15.11 5.37
N GLN A 20 5.94 -16.03 6.33
CA GLN A 20 4.80 -16.38 7.16
C GLN A 20 5.31 -16.69 8.57
N SER A 21 4.57 -16.28 9.59
CA SER A 21 4.86 -16.60 10.99
C SER A 21 3.59 -16.47 11.84
N ASP A 22 3.52 -17.19 12.96
CA ASP A 22 2.53 -17.05 14.03
C ASP A 22 3.08 -16.35 15.29
N GLU A 23 4.34 -15.92 15.25
CA GLU A 23 5.06 -15.25 16.32
C GLU A 23 5.32 -13.77 16.00
N GLU A 24 5.93 -13.04 16.93
CA GLU A 24 6.43 -11.70 16.65
C GLU A 24 7.65 -11.79 15.73
N SER A 25 7.58 -11.13 14.58
CA SER A 25 8.64 -11.07 13.57
C SER A 25 8.96 -9.63 13.22
N ILE A 26 10.21 -9.37 12.85
CA ILE A 26 10.67 -8.07 12.34
C ILE A 26 11.07 -8.25 10.88
N TYR A 27 10.47 -7.47 9.99
CA TYR A 27 10.76 -7.48 8.56
C TYR A 27 11.42 -6.19 8.11
N HIS A 28 12.33 -6.31 7.16
CA HIS A 28 12.92 -5.18 6.45
C HIS A 28 12.13 -4.90 5.18
N PHE A 29 11.33 -3.84 5.18
CA PHE A 29 10.63 -3.38 3.99
C PHE A 29 11.56 -2.44 3.23
N ILE A 30 12.29 -3.04 2.30
CA ILE A 30 13.32 -2.37 1.53
C ILE A 30 12.77 -1.94 0.17
N GLU A 31 12.87 -0.65 -0.14
CA GLU A 31 12.69 -0.11 -1.49
C GLU A 31 14.06 0.32 -2.03
N THR A 32 14.49 -0.32 -3.12
CA THR A 32 15.63 0.10 -3.93
C THR A 32 15.13 0.65 -5.26
N ASP A 33 15.35 1.94 -5.51
CA ASP A 33 15.11 2.58 -6.81
C ASP A 33 16.27 3.50 -7.19
N ASP A 34 16.22 4.07 -8.39
CA ASP A 34 17.24 5.02 -8.88
C ASP A 34 17.32 6.31 -8.02
N GLY A 35 16.30 6.59 -7.22
CA GLY A 35 16.17 7.76 -6.33
C GLY A 35 16.73 7.54 -4.92
N GLY A 36 17.03 6.30 -4.54
CA GLY A 36 17.72 5.94 -3.30
C GLY A 36 17.22 4.63 -2.70
N GLU A 37 17.76 4.31 -1.53
CA GLU A 37 17.37 3.14 -0.76
C GLU A 37 16.59 3.57 0.48
N SER A 38 15.50 2.86 0.76
CA SER A 38 14.71 2.99 1.98
C SER A 38 14.60 1.64 2.67
N ASP A 39 14.64 1.63 4.00
CA ASP A 39 14.49 0.44 4.86
C ASP A 39 13.58 0.79 6.04
N LEU A 40 12.37 0.25 6.04
CA LEU A 40 11.47 0.34 7.20
C LEU A 40 11.48 -1.00 7.94
N LEU A 41 11.89 -0.98 9.20
CA LEU A 41 11.71 -2.09 10.12
C LEU A 41 10.25 -2.17 10.55
N VAL A 42 9.57 -3.25 10.17
CA VAL A 42 8.17 -3.49 10.54
C VAL A 42 8.07 -4.68 11.48
N THR A 43 7.71 -4.41 12.73
CA THR A 43 7.36 -5.45 13.71
C THR A 43 5.92 -5.90 13.48
N VAL A 44 5.72 -7.20 13.27
CA VAL A 44 4.41 -7.82 13.08
C VAL A 44 4.21 -8.88 14.15
N LYS A 45 3.08 -8.84 14.86
CA LYS A 45 2.77 -9.82 15.92
C LYS A 45 1.70 -10.81 15.49
N GLY A 46 1.79 -12.05 15.99
CA GLY A 46 0.76 -13.08 15.83
C GLY A 46 0.79 -13.73 14.45
N LEU A 47 -0.29 -14.39 14.04
CA LEU A 47 -0.38 -15.02 12.72
C LEU A 47 -0.41 -13.99 11.58
N HIS A 48 0.51 -14.11 10.64
CA HIS A 48 0.57 -13.23 9.48
C HIS A 48 1.27 -13.85 8.26
N TYR A 49 0.93 -13.29 7.10
CA TYR A 49 1.53 -13.54 5.80
C TYR A 49 2.04 -12.22 5.23
N CYS A 50 3.31 -12.19 4.82
CA CYS A 50 3.99 -10.98 4.38
C CYS A 50 4.43 -11.13 2.92
N ALA A 51 4.11 -10.13 2.10
CA ALA A 51 4.56 -10.03 0.72
C ALA A 51 5.42 -8.77 0.57
N MET A 52 6.74 -8.94 0.63
CA MET A 52 7.72 -7.88 0.45
C MET A 52 8.09 -7.73 -1.02
N ASN A 53 8.38 -6.49 -1.46
CA ASN A 53 8.67 -6.17 -2.86
C ASN A 53 7.56 -6.68 -3.79
N TYR A 54 6.31 -6.53 -3.38
CA TYR A 54 5.13 -7.05 -4.06
C TYR A 54 5.04 -6.53 -5.50
N ASP A 55 5.38 -5.26 -5.74
CA ASP A 55 5.37 -4.64 -7.07
C ASP A 55 6.45 -5.19 -8.03
N LYS A 56 7.57 -5.67 -7.49
CA LYS A 56 8.69 -6.27 -8.24
C LYS A 56 8.49 -7.77 -8.44
N ASN A 57 8.09 -8.48 -7.40
CA ASN A 57 7.90 -9.93 -7.38
C ASN A 57 6.61 -10.33 -8.08
N TYR A 58 5.60 -9.45 -8.07
CA TYR A 58 4.30 -9.71 -8.64
C TYR A 58 3.81 -8.54 -9.48
N ARG A 59 3.85 -8.72 -10.79
CA ARG A 59 3.07 -7.88 -11.70
C ARG A 59 1.75 -8.59 -11.98
N PRO A 60 0.59 -7.99 -11.68
CA PRO A 60 -0.69 -8.57 -11.99
C PRO A 60 -0.75 -8.79 -13.50
N ASN A 61 -0.61 -10.03 -13.96
CA ASN A 61 -0.80 -10.40 -15.37
C ASN A 61 -2.13 -11.15 -15.53
N TYR A 62 -3.16 -10.62 -14.87
CA TYR A 62 -4.50 -11.12 -15.02
C TYR A 62 -4.97 -10.82 -16.44
N ILE A 63 -5.06 -11.85 -17.27
CA ILE A 63 -5.42 -11.77 -18.70
C ILE A 63 -6.76 -11.04 -18.93
N PHE A 64 -7.65 -11.04 -17.92
CA PHE A 64 -8.95 -10.36 -17.98
C PHE A 64 -8.91 -8.86 -17.62
N LEU A 65 -7.79 -8.33 -17.09
CA LEU A 65 -7.68 -6.92 -16.74
C LEU A 65 -7.35 -6.07 -17.95
N LYS A 66 -8.01 -4.92 -18.06
CA LYS A 66 -7.70 -3.94 -19.12
C LYS A 66 -6.30 -3.34 -18.90
N PRO A 67 -5.49 -3.20 -19.95
CA PRO A 67 -4.15 -2.59 -19.85
C PRO A 67 -4.17 -1.04 -19.74
N ASP A 68 -5.35 -0.42 -19.64
CA ASP A 68 -5.50 1.04 -19.61
C ASP A 68 -4.76 1.68 -18.42
N LYS A 69 -4.00 2.74 -18.69
CA LYS A 69 -3.24 3.50 -17.69
C LYS A 69 -4.14 4.28 -16.72
N LYS A 70 -5.31 4.74 -17.16
CA LYS A 70 -6.17 5.63 -16.34
C LYS A 70 -6.70 4.95 -15.09
N TYR A 71 -7.09 3.69 -15.20
CA TYR A 71 -7.60 2.88 -14.09
C TYR A 71 -6.79 1.62 -13.85
N SER A 72 -5.51 1.62 -14.26
CA SER A 72 -4.68 0.43 -14.27
C SER A 72 -4.76 -0.34 -12.96
N MET A 73 -5.23 -1.58 -13.09
CA MET A 73 -5.28 -2.58 -12.03
C MET A 73 -3.95 -3.37 -11.94
N LEU A 74 -2.96 -2.98 -12.75
CA LEU A 74 -1.62 -3.55 -12.78
C LEU A 74 -0.66 -2.85 -11.81
N LYS A 75 -1.20 -1.91 -11.02
CA LYS A 75 -0.46 -1.17 -10.00
C LYS A 75 -0.42 -1.97 -8.70
N CYS A 76 0.73 -1.95 -8.05
CA CYS A 76 0.96 -2.60 -6.77
C CYS A 76 1.56 -1.60 -5.78
N VAL A 77 1.17 -1.73 -4.52
CA VAL A 77 1.95 -1.23 -3.39
C VAL A 77 3.25 -2.02 -3.28
N ASP A 78 4.24 -1.44 -2.61
CA ASP A 78 5.58 -2.03 -2.54
C ASP A 78 5.61 -3.23 -1.57
N HIS A 79 4.84 -3.16 -0.47
CA HIS A 79 4.72 -4.27 0.48
C HIS A 79 3.29 -4.39 1.02
N PHE A 80 2.88 -5.60 1.42
CA PHE A 80 1.68 -5.78 2.23
C PHE A 80 1.80 -6.92 3.23
N VAL A 81 0.97 -6.86 4.27
CA VAL A 81 0.84 -7.88 5.31
C VAL A 81 -0.64 -8.22 5.50
N LEU A 82 -0.97 -9.50 5.48
CA LEU A 82 -2.22 -10.03 6.03
C LEU A 82 -1.92 -10.50 7.45
N LYS A 83 -2.57 -9.89 8.44
CA LYS A 83 -2.36 -10.20 9.85
C LYS A 83 -3.68 -10.63 10.48
N GLN A 84 -3.65 -11.69 11.29
CA GLN A 84 -4.79 -12.07 12.11
C GLN A 84 -4.70 -11.39 13.47
N ASN A 85 -5.80 -10.76 13.87
CA ASN A 85 -5.95 -10.08 15.15
C ASN A 85 -7.31 -10.46 15.75
N ASN A 86 -7.31 -11.17 16.88
CA ASN A 86 -8.52 -11.65 17.55
C ASN A 86 -9.49 -12.42 16.63
N GLY A 87 -8.96 -13.29 15.76
CA GLY A 87 -9.73 -14.08 14.80
C GLY A 87 -10.20 -13.31 13.56
N LYS A 88 -9.86 -12.03 13.45
CA LYS A 88 -10.22 -11.16 12.32
C LYS A 88 -8.98 -10.88 11.48
N TRP A 89 -9.12 -10.82 10.16
CA TRP A 89 -7.99 -10.52 9.28
C TRP A 89 -7.90 -9.03 8.95
N GLU A 90 -6.70 -8.52 9.06
CA GLU A 90 -6.32 -7.14 8.79
C GLU A 90 -5.35 -7.10 7.61
N LEU A 91 -5.63 -6.23 6.65
CA LEU A 91 -4.74 -5.96 5.52
C LEU A 91 -3.98 -4.66 5.76
N HIS A 92 -2.65 -4.73 5.82
CA HIS A 92 -1.76 -3.59 5.94
C HIS A 92 -0.99 -3.40 4.62
N MET A 93 -1.19 -2.26 3.95
CA MET A 93 -0.56 -1.95 2.66
C MET A 93 0.44 -0.81 2.80
N PHE A 94 1.68 -0.99 2.36
CA PHE A 94 2.76 -0.02 2.49
C PHE A 94 3.25 0.45 1.13
N GLU A 95 3.27 1.77 0.96
CA GLU A 95 3.79 2.44 -0.23
C GLU A 95 4.91 3.42 0.17
N PHE A 96 6.05 3.31 -0.48
CA PHE A 96 7.25 4.09 -0.22
C PHE A 96 7.43 5.17 -1.26
N LYS A 97 7.80 6.38 -0.81
CA LYS A 97 8.16 7.50 -1.68
C LYS A 97 9.13 8.42 -0.98
N THR A 98 10.21 8.83 -1.63
CA THR A 98 11.10 9.86 -1.07
C THR A 98 10.36 11.19 -0.82
N THR A 99 9.50 11.63 -1.74
CA THR A 99 8.79 12.91 -1.66
C THR A 99 7.31 12.77 -1.99
N ILE A 100 6.45 13.32 -1.14
CA ILE A 100 4.99 13.33 -1.33
C ILE A 100 4.53 14.70 -1.80
N GLY A 101 4.16 14.80 -3.08
CA GLY A 101 3.45 15.94 -3.65
C GLY A 101 2.01 15.61 -4.04
N PHE A 102 1.27 16.59 -4.56
CA PHE A 102 -0.11 16.44 -5.00
C PHE A 102 -0.31 15.28 -6.00
N ASN A 103 0.54 15.21 -7.04
CA ASN A 103 0.43 14.15 -8.06
C ASN A 103 0.86 12.79 -7.50
N THR A 104 1.93 12.76 -6.71
CA THR A 104 2.38 11.54 -6.02
C THR A 104 1.26 10.95 -5.17
N TRP A 105 0.54 11.78 -4.41
CA TRP A 105 -0.59 11.30 -3.60
C TRP A 105 -1.69 10.65 -4.45
N ARG A 106 -2.04 11.25 -5.60
CA ARG A 106 -3.01 10.64 -6.52
C ARG A 106 -2.55 9.28 -7.07
N GLU A 107 -1.26 9.12 -7.32
CA GLU A 107 -0.69 7.86 -7.80
C GLU A 107 -0.71 6.78 -6.73
N ILE A 108 -0.31 7.12 -5.51
CA ILE A 108 -0.35 6.26 -4.32
C ILE A 108 -1.77 5.74 -4.10
N LYS A 109 -2.79 6.61 -4.14
CA LYS A 109 -4.20 6.18 -4.06
C LYS A 109 -4.58 5.17 -5.13
N GLY A 110 -4.05 5.33 -6.34
CA GLY A 110 -4.24 4.39 -7.43
C GLY A 110 -3.65 3.01 -7.14
N LYS A 111 -2.46 2.96 -6.53
CA LYS A 111 -1.81 1.72 -6.07
C LYS A 111 -2.59 1.06 -4.93
N PHE A 112 -2.95 1.79 -3.87
CA PHE A 112 -3.78 1.25 -2.77
C PHE A 112 -5.09 0.65 -3.28
N ARG A 113 -5.78 1.34 -4.18
CA ARG A 113 -7.02 0.83 -4.77
C ARG A 113 -6.81 -0.47 -5.54
N ALA A 114 -5.79 -0.51 -6.40
CA ALA A 114 -5.51 -1.69 -7.22
C ALA A 114 -5.10 -2.88 -6.32
N SER A 115 -4.19 -2.66 -5.39
CA SER A 115 -3.74 -3.67 -4.43
C SER A 115 -4.86 -4.17 -3.52
N LEU A 116 -5.73 -3.29 -3.00
CA LEU A 116 -6.88 -3.71 -2.19
C LEU A 116 -7.74 -4.75 -2.92
N LEU A 117 -8.08 -4.49 -4.19
CA LEU A 117 -8.93 -5.39 -4.96
C LEU A 117 -8.20 -6.69 -5.33
N SER A 118 -6.93 -6.60 -5.74
CA SER A 118 -6.12 -7.78 -6.09
C SER A 118 -5.87 -8.68 -4.88
N ILE A 119 -5.55 -8.09 -3.72
CA ILE A 119 -5.30 -8.85 -2.48
C ILE A 119 -6.61 -9.45 -1.96
N LYS A 120 -7.74 -8.73 -2.05
CA LYS A 120 -9.05 -9.32 -1.76
C LYS A 120 -9.34 -10.54 -2.62
N ALA A 121 -9.00 -10.50 -3.91
CA ALA A 121 -9.16 -11.65 -4.80
C ALA A 121 -8.28 -12.84 -4.37
N VAL A 122 -7.03 -12.58 -3.97
CA VAL A 122 -6.14 -13.61 -3.40
C VAL A 122 -6.72 -14.20 -2.11
N CYS A 123 -7.27 -13.37 -1.24
CA CYS A 123 -7.87 -13.81 0.03
C CYS A 123 -9.07 -14.74 -0.17
N VAL A 124 -9.80 -14.63 -1.28
CA VAL A 124 -10.87 -15.61 -1.63
C VAL A 124 -10.29 -17.01 -1.78
N TYR A 125 -9.14 -17.16 -2.46
CA TYR A 125 -8.49 -18.47 -2.61
C TYR A 125 -7.95 -19.01 -1.28
N LEU A 126 -7.52 -18.11 -0.40
CA LEU A 126 -7.01 -18.45 0.94
C LEU A 126 -8.13 -18.75 1.95
N GLY A 127 -9.39 -18.48 1.63
CA GLY A 127 -10.48 -18.54 2.60
C GLY A 127 -10.38 -17.46 3.70
N ILE A 128 -9.69 -16.35 3.41
CA ILE A 128 -9.50 -15.22 4.33
C ILE A 128 -10.57 -14.15 4.08
N GLU A 129 -11.31 -13.78 5.13
CA GLU A 129 -12.20 -12.61 5.12
C GLU A 129 -11.50 -11.41 5.77
N ILE A 130 -11.13 -10.41 4.96
CA ILE A 130 -10.52 -9.17 5.46
C ILE A 130 -11.60 -8.28 6.08
N GLU A 131 -11.45 -8.00 7.38
CA GLU A 131 -12.34 -7.11 8.11
C GLU A 131 -11.81 -5.67 8.15
N ASN A 132 -10.52 -5.50 8.43
CA ASN A 132 -9.88 -4.19 8.51
C ASN A 132 -8.83 -4.00 7.43
N VAL A 133 -8.71 -2.77 6.95
CA VAL A 133 -7.72 -2.39 5.93
C VAL A 133 -7.03 -1.12 6.37
N TYR A 134 -5.70 -1.10 6.32
CA TYR A 134 -4.86 0.02 6.70
C TYR A 134 -3.89 0.36 5.56
N ALA A 135 -3.71 1.65 5.30
CA ALA A 135 -2.77 2.16 4.31
C ALA A 135 -1.63 2.92 5.00
N TYR A 136 -0.41 2.69 4.57
CA TYR A 136 0.80 3.31 5.09
C TYR A 136 1.57 3.94 3.95
N THR A 137 1.98 5.19 4.12
CA THR A 137 2.86 5.88 3.18
C THR A 137 4.12 6.33 3.88
N THR A 138 5.27 5.82 3.45
CA THR A 138 6.57 6.25 3.98
C THR A 138 7.13 7.40 3.15
N PHE A 139 7.80 8.36 3.79
CA PHE A 139 8.41 9.49 3.09
C PHE A 139 9.50 10.24 3.84
N GLU A 140 10.38 10.93 3.10
CA GLU A 140 11.36 11.87 3.67
C GLU A 140 10.80 13.30 3.68
N LYS A 141 10.20 13.74 2.56
CA LYS A 141 9.79 15.15 2.35
C LYS A 141 8.33 15.26 1.97
N GLU A 142 7.59 16.12 2.66
CA GLU A 142 6.21 16.47 2.32
C GLU A 142 6.15 17.80 1.55
N LYS A 143 5.50 17.81 0.38
CA LYS A 143 5.29 18.98 -0.49
C LYS A 143 3.86 19.11 -1.00
N VAL A 144 2.90 18.48 -0.31
CA VAL A 144 1.50 18.41 -0.77
C VAL A 144 0.87 19.80 -0.84
N LYS A 145 1.19 20.70 0.10
CA LYS A 145 0.71 22.10 0.12
C LYS A 145 1.35 22.95 -0.97
N GLU A 146 2.68 22.89 -1.10
CA GLU A 146 3.45 23.71 -2.06
C GLU A 146 3.02 23.46 -3.52
N SER A 147 2.66 22.22 -3.84
CA SER A 147 2.26 21.82 -5.20
C SER A 147 0.88 22.32 -5.61
N GLN A 148 -0.05 22.58 -4.68
CA GLN A 148 -1.34 23.22 -4.99
C GLN A 148 -1.20 24.73 -5.26
N ASP A 149 -0.34 25.42 -4.50
CA ASP A 149 -0.25 26.88 -4.56
C ASP A 149 0.50 27.39 -5.80
N THR A 150 1.49 26.63 -6.27
CA THR A 150 2.41 27.03 -7.35
C THR A 150 1.93 26.69 -8.76
N ASN A 151 0.90 25.85 -8.93
CA ASN A 151 0.43 25.41 -10.26
C ASN A 151 -1.03 25.81 -10.55
N PRO A 152 -1.27 26.85 -11.38
CA PRO A 152 -2.62 27.30 -11.76
C PRO A 152 -3.46 26.23 -12.47
N VAL A 153 -2.82 25.24 -13.12
CA VAL A 153 -3.52 24.13 -13.79
C VAL A 153 -4.11 23.16 -12.77
N LEU A 154 -3.51 23.01 -11.59
CA LEU A 154 -4.06 22.21 -10.48
C LEU A 154 -5.19 22.94 -9.75
N LYS A 155 -5.25 24.28 -9.85
CA LYS A 155 -6.38 25.11 -9.39
C LYS A 155 -7.58 25.08 -10.34
N LYS A 156 -7.43 24.58 -11.58
CA LYS A 156 -8.58 24.31 -12.46
C LYS A 156 -9.32 23.08 -11.96
N VAL A 157 -10.19 23.31 -10.98
CA VAL A 157 -11.38 22.46 -10.80
C VAL A 157 -12.07 22.42 -12.16
N LEU A 158 -12.18 21.24 -12.77
CA LEU A 158 -12.96 21.04 -13.98
C LEU A 158 -14.38 21.57 -13.71
N LEU A 159 -14.78 22.64 -14.42
CA LEU A 159 -16.12 23.22 -14.30
C LEU A 159 -17.14 22.09 -14.48
N GLY A 160 -17.97 21.86 -13.45
CA GLY A 160 -19.00 20.81 -13.43
C GLY A 160 -18.64 19.53 -12.66
N VAL A 161 -17.39 19.35 -12.22
CA VAL A 161 -16.99 18.25 -11.32
C VAL A 161 -16.66 18.84 -9.96
N LYS A 162 -17.48 18.59 -8.94
CA LYS A 162 -17.04 18.83 -7.56
C LYS A 162 -15.74 18.02 -7.39
N PRO A 163 -14.61 18.63 -6.98
CA PRO A 163 -13.42 17.87 -6.68
C PRO A 163 -13.80 17.01 -5.46
N ASP A 164 -14.01 15.72 -5.71
CA ASP A 164 -14.63 14.83 -4.73
C ASP A 164 -13.84 14.70 -3.42
N GLN A 165 -12.59 15.17 -3.41
CA GLN A 165 -11.81 15.52 -2.21
C GLN A 165 -10.65 16.43 -2.59
N ASP A 166 -10.32 17.35 -1.68
CA ASP A 166 -9.08 18.12 -1.70
C ASP A 166 -7.92 17.20 -1.23
N PRO A 167 -6.94 16.89 -2.09
CA PRO A 167 -5.81 16.02 -1.77
C PRO A 167 -5.02 16.44 -0.54
N VAL A 168 -4.90 17.76 -0.28
CA VAL A 168 -4.22 18.27 0.92
C VAL A 168 -5.03 17.93 2.16
N LYS A 169 -6.35 18.13 2.12
CA LYS A 169 -7.23 17.81 3.28
C LYS A 169 -7.24 16.32 3.55
N GLU A 170 -7.31 15.50 2.51
CA GLU A 170 -7.30 14.05 2.67
C GLU A 170 -5.97 13.54 3.24
N TRP A 171 -4.82 13.99 2.70
CA TRP A 171 -3.51 13.63 3.24
C TRP A 171 -3.38 13.93 4.73
N ASN A 172 -3.92 15.08 5.18
CA ASN A 172 -3.89 15.49 6.59
C ASN A 172 -5.00 14.87 7.45
N SER A 173 -5.91 14.07 6.87
CA SER A 173 -7.09 13.56 7.59
C SER A 173 -6.83 12.29 8.40
N GLY A 174 -5.74 11.57 8.11
CA GLY A 174 -5.51 10.23 8.66
C GLY A 174 -6.39 9.15 8.01
N GLU A 175 -7.05 9.46 6.88
CA GLU A 175 -7.84 8.55 6.08
C GLU A 175 -7.50 8.72 4.60
N VAL A 176 -7.69 7.65 3.83
CA VAL A 176 -7.65 7.69 2.37
C VAL A 176 -8.95 7.15 1.80
N THR A 177 -9.52 7.86 0.83
CA THR A 177 -10.73 7.44 0.11
C THR A 177 -10.34 6.79 -1.21
N LEU A 178 -10.71 5.53 -1.37
CA LEU A 178 -10.47 4.74 -2.56
C LEU A 178 -11.78 4.60 -3.35
N ASN A 179 -11.75 5.03 -4.61
CA ASN A 179 -12.87 4.89 -5.52
C ASN A 179 -12.84 3.49 -6.16
N THR A 180 -13.40 2.50 -5.46
CA THR A 180 -13.58 1.12 -5.96
C THR A 180 -14.91 0.99 -6.70
N PHE A 181 -15.72 -0.03 -6.38
CA PHE A 181 -17.14 -0.07 -6.76
C PHE A 181 -17.93 0.99 -5.99
N ASP A 182 -17.60 1.14 -4.70
CA ASP A 182 -18.05 2.19 -3.81
C ASP A 182 -16.87 3.07 -3.36
N LYS A 183 -17.21 4.22 -2.75
CA LYS A 183 -16.22 5.03 -2.02
C LYS A 183 -15.91 4.36 -0.69
N VAL A 184 -14.73 3.76 -0.60
CA VAL A 184 -14.24 3.12 0.64
C VAL A 184 -13.27 4.09 1.30
N LYS A 185 -13.51 4.40 2.58
CA LYS A 185 -12.56 5.13 3.41
C LYS A 185 -11.82 4.14 4.29
N ILE A 186 -10.50 4.21 4.29
CA ILE A 186 -9.66 3.37 5.15
C ILE A 186 -8.69 4.26 5.94
N PRO A 187 -8.32 3.87 7.17
CA PRO A 187 -7.28 4.55 7.92
C PRO A 187 -5.97 4.64 7.11
N HIS A 188 -5.36 5.82 7.15
CA HIS A 188 -4.08 6.09 6.52
C HIS A 188 -3.08 6.63 7.55
N LYS A 189 -1.86 6.10 7.51
CA LYS A 189 -0.75 6.55 8.35
C LYS A 189 0.41 6.99 7.48
N SER A 190 0.81 8.24 7.65
CA SER A 190 2.03 8.82 7.09
C SER A 190 3.22 8.52 8.02
N ILE A 191 4.27 7.88 7.50
CA ILE A 191 5.48 7.48 8.27
C ILE A 191 6.67 8.28 7.73
N ILE A 192 7.28 9.11 8.57
CA ILE A 192 8.45 9.90 8.19
C ILE A 192 9.71 9.05 8.37
N LEU A 193 10.49 8.87 7.30
CA LEU A 193 11.80 8.22 7.32
C LEU A 193 12.92 9.26 7.44
N LYS A 194 14.06 8.84 7.97
CA LYS A 194 15.26 9.69 8.15
C LYS A 194 16.48 9.02 7.55
N ARG A 195 17.34 9.80 6.91
CA ARG A 195 18.59 9.26 6.36
C ARG A 195 19.55 8.84 7.47
N ASN A 196 20.11 7.65 7.35
CA ASN A 196 21.23 7.20 8.15
C ASN A 196 22.57 7.71 7.58
N VAL A 197 23.69 7.33 8.21
CA VAL A 197 25.04 7.73 7.80
C VAL A 197 25.44 7.26 6.39
N ASN A 198 24.80 6.19 5.89
CA ASN A 198 25.01 5.64 4.55
C ASN A 198 24.06 6.24 3.51
N GLY A 199 23.19 7.19 3.91
CA GLY A 199 22.24 7.84 3.02
C GLY A 199 20.92 7.08 2.80
N VAL A 200 20.74 5.92 3.44
CA VAL A 200 19.51 5.10 3.38
C VAL A 200 18.43 5.71 4.25
N LEU A 201 17.19 5.79 3.75
CA LEU A 201 16.04 6.27 4.50
C LEU A 201 15.53 5.18 5.45
N CYS A 202 15.69 5.39 6.75
CA CYS A 202 15.35 4.41 7.77
C CYS A 202 14.16 4.86 8.63
N GLY A 203 13.43 3.89 9.15
CA GLY A 203 12.41 4.09 10.18
C GLY A 203 11.97 2.77 10.81
N ASP A 204 11.17 2.88 11.85
CA ASP A 204 10.61 1.74 12.59
C ASP A 204 9.10 1.91 12.72
N TYR A 205 8.37 0.80 12.56
CA TYR A 205 6.93 0.76 12.72
C TYR A 205 6.48 -0.59 13.28
N SER A 206 5.35 -0.61 13.97
CA SER A 206 4.79 -1.85 14.52
C SER A 206 3.31 -1.96 14.16
N ILE A 207 2.90 -3.17 13.75
CA ILE A 207 1.52 -3.50 13.41
C ILE A 207 0.99 -4.69 14.18
#